data_AF-A0A090BG42-F1
#
_entry.id   AF-A0A090BG42-F1
#
_cell.length_a   1.000
_cell.length_b   1.000
_cell.length_c   1.000
_cell.angle_alpha   90.00
_cell.angle_beta   90.00
_cell.angle_gamma   90.00
#
_symmetry.space_group_name_H-M   'P 1'
#
loop_
_entity.id
_entity.type
_entity.pdbx_description
1 polymer ?
#
loop_
_entity_poly.entity_id
_entity_poly.type
_entity_poly.pdbx_seq_one_letter_code
_entity_poly.pdbx_strand_id
1 'polypeptide(L)'
;MGFRFRKSIKLFPGFKINLTHKGISSASIGKPGASLNIGKKGTRTSVGIPGTGLSYSKHQPYSKKTRVPQPTSLEHTEYNPQNLEQPKTKIWPWIIFGILCFMVGAVIF
;
A
#
# COMPACT_ATOMS: atom_id res chain seq x y z
N MET A 1 -8.28 -25.19 25.93
CA MET A 1 -7.01 -24.66 25.35
C MET A 1 -7.17 -24.61 23.84
N GLY A 2 -7.17 -23.42 23.23
CA GLY A 2 -7.56 -23.24 21.82
C GLY A 2 -6.39 -23.06 20.86
N PHE A 3 -6.56 -23.52 19.62
CA PHE A 3 -5.57 -23.32 18.54
C PHE A 3 -5.44 -21.84 18.18
N ARG A 4 -4.22 -21.31 18.17
CA ARG A 4 -3.92 -19.93 17.75
C ARG A 4 -3.22 -19.91 16.39
N PHE A 5 -3.98 -19.65 15.33
CA PHE A 5 -3.44 -19.52 13.97
C PHE A 5 -2.82 -18.14 13.72
N ARG A 6 -1.56 -18.14 13.31
CA ARG A 6 -0.77 -16.98 12.88
C ARG A 6 0.25 -17.45 11.86
N LYS A 7 0.19 -16.90 10.65
CA LYS A 7 1.06 -17.27 9.53
C LYS A 7 1.55 -16.01 8.85
N SER A 8 2.85 -15.88 8.65
CA SER A 8 3.46 -14.80 7.88
C SER A 8 3.90 -15.34 6.53
N ILE A 9 3.46 -14.72 5.44
CA ILE A 9 3.76 -15.13 4.07
C ILE A 9 4.57 -14.01 3.42
N LYS A 10 5.76 -14.34 2.91
CA LYS A 10 6.58 -13.44 2.10
C LYS A 10 6.24 -13.72 0.64
N LEU A 11 5.72 -12.72 -0.08
CA LEU A 11 5.40 -12.89 -1.50
C LEU A 11 6.62 -12.64 -2.38
N PHE A 12 7.37 -11.58 -2.08
CA PHE A 12 8.61 -11.23 -2.79
C PHE A 12 9.53 -10.45 -1.84
N PRO A 13 10.83 -10.26 -2.14
CA PRO A 13 11.72 -9.45 -1.33
C PRO A 13 11.16 -8.05 -1.10
N GLY A 14 10.90 -7.73 0.18
CA GLY A 14 10.31 -6.47 0.61
C GLY A 14 8.79 -6.47 0.74
N PHE A 15 8.08 -7.55 0.40
CA PHE A 15 6.64 -7.65 0.62
C PHE A 15 6.29 -8.86 1.49
N LYS A 16 5.76 -8.58 2.68
CA LYS A 16 5.35 -9.59 3.67
C LYS A 16 3.94 -9.29 4.17
N ILE A 17 3.14 -10.34 4.30
CA ILE A 17 1.79 -10.27 4.87
C ILE A 17 1.72 -11.14 6.12
N ASN A 18 1.07 -10.64 7.16
CA ASN A 18 0.82 -11.36 8.40
C ASN A 18 -0.66 -11.71 8.45
N LEU A 19 -0.97 -12.99 8.52
CA LEU A 19 -2.33 -13.53 8.62
C LEU A 19 -2.54 -14.08 10.03
N THR A 20 -3.76 -13.91 10.52
CA THR A 20 -4.22 -14.49 11.80
C THR A 20 -5.61 -15.10 11.62
N HIS A 21 -6.14 -15.73 12.66
CA HIS A 21 -7.52 -16.27 12.70
C HIS A 21 -8.62 -15.27 12.27
N LYS A 22 -8.37 -13.96 12.37
CA LYS A 22 -9.25 -12.86 11.91
C LYS A 22 -8.88 -12.33 10.50
N GLY A 23 -8.19 -13.11 9.67
CA GLY A 23 -7.72 -12.71 8.33
C GLY A 23 -6.41 -11.93 8.31
N ILE A 24 -6.22 -11.06 7.30
CA ILE A 24 -4.98 -10.29 7.11
C ILE A 24 -4.82 -9.28 8.26
N SER A 25 -3.77 -9.44 9.05
CA SER A 25 -3.43 -8.61 10.21
C SER A 25 -2.63 -7.38 9.83
N SER A 26 -1.67 -7.54 8.93
CA SER A 26 -0.87 -6.45 8.37
C SER A 26 -0.18 -6.86 7.09
N ALA A 27 0.03 -5.91 6.18
CA ALA A 27 0.90 -6.00 5.04
C ALA A 27 2.07 -5.03 5.23
N SER A 28 3.26 -5.44 4.83
CA SER A 28 4.47 -4.63 4.95
C SER A 28 5.20 -4.66 3.62
N ILE A 29 5.51 -3.48 3.12
CA ILE A 29 6.02 -3.22 1.77
C ILE A 29 7.23 -2.32 1.90
N GLY A 30 8.38 -2.75 1.41
CA GLY A 30 9.56 -1.92 1.28
C GLY A 30 10.88 -2.62 1.56
N LYS A 31 11.94 -1.87 1.36
CA LYS A 31 13.33 -2.32 1.50
C LYS A 31 13.91 -1.78 2.82
N PRO A 32 15.06 -2.32 3.29
CA PRO A 32 15.82 -1.70 4.36
C PRO A 32 16.06 -0.21 4.04
N GLY A 33 15.69 0.68 4.95
CA GLY A 33 15.76 2.14 4.74
C GLY A 33 14.47 2.81 4.22
N ALA A 34 13.51 2.08 3.67
CA ALA A 34 12.19 2.64 3.31
C ALA A 34 11.12 1.55 3.33
N SER A 35 10.30 1.52 4.38
CA SER A 35 9.25 0.52 4.58
C SER A 35 7.92 1.13 5.02
N LEU A 36 6.85 0.53 4.54
CA LEU A 36 5.47 0.89 4.79
C LEU A 36 4.73 -0.32 5.38
N ASN A 37 4.18 -0.19 6.58
CA ASN A 37 3.45 -1.25 7.26
C ASN A 37 1.99 -0.83 7.39
N ILE A 38 1.11 -1.48 6.65
CA ILE A 38 -0.33 -1.28 6.69
C ILE A 38 -0.94 -2.35 7.60
N GLY A 39 -1.54 -1.98 8.72
CA GLY A 39 -2.16 -2.94 9.65
C GLY A 39 -3.50 -2.45 10.17
N LYS A 40 -4.26 -3.31 10.83
CA LYS A 40 -5.63 -3.00 11.30
C LYS A 40 -5.76 -1.74 12.17
N LYS A 41 -4.67 -1.30 12.81
CA LYS A 41 -4.64 -0.14 13.72
C LYS A 41 -4.18 1.15 13.02
N GLY A 42 -3.71 1.07 11.78
CA GLY A 42 -3.15 2.19 11.05
C GLY A 42 -1.97 1.80 10.17
N THR A 43 -1.41 2.82 9.55
CA THR A 43 -0.26 2.71 8.65
C THR A 43 0.99 3.29 9.32
N ARG A 44 2.10 2.54 9.30
CA ARG A 44 3.40 3.00 9.78
C ARG A 44 4.37 3.11 8.62
N THR A 45 4.85 4.32 8.37
CA THR A 45 5.88 4.61 7.38
C THR A 45 7.20 4.82 8.09
N SER A 46 8.24 4.13 7.66
CA SER A 46 9.60 4.27 8.19
C SER A 46 10.56 4.50 7.06
N VAL A 47 11.31 5.59 7.12
CA VAL A 47 12.36 5.94 6.17
C VAL A 47 13.65 6.21 6.94
N GLY A 48 14.80 5.85 6.40
CA GLY A 48 16.07 6.00 7.08
C GLY A 48 17.23 5.91 6.11
N ILE A 49 18.28 6.65 6.42
CA ILE A 49 19.48 6.69 5.59
C ILE A 49 20.43 5.61 6.12
N PRO A 50 20.79 4.62 5.28
CA PRO A 50 21.70 3.56 5.70
C PRO A 50 23.09 4.15 5.98
N GLY A 51 23.74 3.67 7.04
CA GLY A 51 25.11 4.10 7.40
C GLY A 51 25.21 5.38 8.23
N THR A 52 24.14 6.17 8.38
CA THR A 52 24.16 7.41 9.19
C THR A 52 23.51 7.27 10.57
N GLY A 53 22.80 6.16 10.82
CA GLY A 53 22.04 5.94 12.06
C GLY A 53 20.75 6.77 12.15
N LEU A 54 20.44 7.60 11.15
CA LEU A 54 19.25 8.45 11.14
C LEU A 54 18.07 7.73 10.49
N SER A 55 16.98 7.59 11.26
CA SER A 55 15.72 7.05 10.77
C SER A 55 14.54 7.85 11.31
N TYR A 56 13.53 8.02 10.47
CA TYR A 56 12.27 8.68 10.77
C TYR A 56 11.12 7.69 10.60
N SER A 57 10.27 7.59 11.62
CA SER A 57 9.10 6.72 11.63
C SER A 57 7.85 7.51 11.97
N LYS A 58 6.84 7.45 11.11
CA LYS A 58 5.52 8.05 11.34
C LYS A 58 4.47 6.96 11.45
N HIS A 59 3.64 7.02 12.50
CA HIS A 59 2.47 6.15 12.66
C HIS A 59 1.19 6.96 12.46
N GLN A 60 0.32 6.47 11.58
CA GLN A 60 -0.95 7.09 11.21
C GLN A 60 -2.07 6.14 11.61
N PRO A 61 -2.72 6.35 12.77
CA PRO A 61 -3.84 5.52 13.18
C PRO A 61 -5.03 5.73 12.23
N TYR A 62 -5.83 4.70 12.01
CA TYR A 62 -7.11 4.88 11.33
C TYR A 62 -8.06 5.63 12.25
N SER A 63 -8.39 6.87 11.88
CA SER A 63 -9.41 7.63 12.59
C SER A 63 -10.77 6.98 12.33
N LYS A 64 -11.47 6.59 13.39
CA LYS A 64 -12.88 6.19 13.28
C LYS A 64 -13.67 7.48 13.03
N LYS A 65 -13.97 7.80 11.77
CA LYS A 65 -14.90 8.88 11.45
C LYS A 65 -16.30 8.49 11.97
N THR A 66 -16.72 9.08 13.09
CA THR A 66 -18.13 9.43 13.28
C THR A 66 -18.48 10.38 12.14
N ARG A 67 -19.50 10.07 11.33
CA ARG A 67 -19.86 10.88 10.15
C ARG A 67 -20.31 12.27 10.61
N VAL A 68 -19.44 13.27 10.44
CA VAL A 68 -19.76 14.70 10.47
C VAL A 68 -19.10 15.34 9.24
N PRO A 69 -19.79 16.20 8.47
CA PRO A 69 -19.24 16.77 7.23
C PRO A 69 -18.14 17.82 7.53
N GLN A 70 -16.96 17.58 6.94
CA GLN A 70 -15.84 18.46 6.51
C GLN A 70 -15.63 19.84 7.19
N PRO A 71 -14.40 20.16 7.65
CA PRO A 71 -13.48 20.90 6.78
C PRO A 71 -12.00 20.46 6.87
N THR A 72 -11.28 20.62 5.76
CA THR A 72 -9.84 20.37 5.61
C THR A 72 -9.05 21.64 5.95
N SER A 73 -8.06 21.57 6.83
CA SER A 73 -6.86 22.46 6.83
C SER A 73 -5.90 22.11 7.98
N LEU A 74 -4.90 21.26 7.68
CA LEU A 74 -3.50 21.43 8.08
C LEU A 74 -2.71 20.47 7.22
N GLU A 75 -1.79 21.01 6.44
CA GLU A 75 -1.19 20.28 5.36
C GLU A 75 0.28 20.65 5.24
N HIS A 76 1.08 19.62 5.05
CA HIS A 76 2.37 19.70 4.40
C HIS A 76 2.27 18.73 3.21
N THR A 77 2.00 19.30 2.03
CA THR A 77 1.56 18.78 0.72
C THR A 77 0.05 18.89 0.44
N GLU A 78 -0.33 19.97 -0.27
CA GLU A 78 -1.69 20.50 -0.48
C GLU A 78 -2.43 19.62 -1.43
N TYR A 79 -3.12 18.65 -0.86
CA TYR A 79 -4.12 17.88 -1.56
C TYR A 79 -5.37 18.75 -1.77
N ASN A 80 -5.40 19.46 -2.90
CA ASN A 80 -6.56 20.15 -3.47
C ASN A 80 -7.56 19.12 -4.06
N PRO A 81 -8.80 19.01 -3.55
CA PRO A 81 -9.79 18.05 -4.05
C PRO A 81 -10.59 18.54 -5.27
N GLN A 82 -10.34 19.75 -5.80
CA GLN A 82 -11.07 20.29 -6.98
C GLN A 82 -10.34 20.11 -8.31
N ASN A 83 -9.21 19.40 -8.32
CA ASN A 83 -8.54 18.99 -9.55
C ASN A 83 -7.89 17.61 -9.38
N LEU A 84 -8.74 16.57 -9.37
CA LEU A 84 -8.35 15.26 -9.88
C LEU A 84 -9.29 14.94 -11.02
N GLU A 85 -9.13 15.71 -12.10
CA GLU A 85 -9.39 15.15 -13.41
C GLU A 85 -8.69 13.79 -13.46
N GLN A 86 -9.49 12.77 -13.76
CA GLN A 86 -9.06 11.46 -14.23
C GLN A 86 -7.69 11.58 -14.89
N PRO A 87 -6.61 10.92 -14.40
CA PRO A 87 -5.34 10.94 -15.10
C PRO A 87 -5.62 10.38 -16.49
N LYS A 88 -5.68 11.29 -17.47
CA LYS A 88 -6.06 11.04 -18.86
C LYS A 88 -5.36 9.76 -19.30
N THR A 89 -6.17 8.71 -19.43
CA THR A 89 -5.79 7.31 -19.56
C THR A 89 -5.14 7.05 -20.91
N LYS A 90 -3.94 7.57 -21.15
CA LYS A 90 -3.17 7.28 -22.37
C LYS A 90 -2.35 5.99 -22.29
N ILE A 91 -2.03 5.52 -21.08
CA ILE A 91 -1.18 4.33 -20.86
C ILE A 91 -2.02 3.05 -20.75
N TRP A 92 -3.24 3.14 -20.21
CA TRP A 92 -4.13 2.01 -20.05
C TRP A 92 -4.52 1.29 -21.37
N PRO A 93 -4.76 1.98 -22.51
CA PRO A 93 -5.01 1.28 -23.77
C PRO A 93 -3.80 0.46 -24.25
N TRP A 94 -2.56 0.87 -23.96
CA TRP A 94 -1.36 0.12 -24.33
C TRP A 94 -1.18 -1.16 -23.51
N ILE A 95 -1.57 -1.13 -22.23
CA ILE A 95 -1.54 -2.31 -21.35
C ILE A 95 -2.58 -3.34 -21.83
N ILE A 96 -3.79 -2.89 -22.18
CA ILE A 96 -4.84 -3.76 -22.71
C ILE A 96 -4.42 -4.34 -24.08
N PHE A 97 -3.83 -3.51 -24.95
CA PHE A 97 -3.31 -3.94 -26.24
C PHE A 97 -2.19 -5.00 -26.11
N GLY A 98 -1.25 -4.80 -25.18
CA GLY A 98 -0.19 -5.77 -24.90
C GLY A 98 -0.72 -7.13 -24.42
N ILE A 99 -1.73 -7.12 -23.54
CA ILE A 99 -2.37 -8.36 -23.07
C ILE A 99 -3.13 -9.07 -24.20
N LEU A 100 -3.85 -8.32 -25.03
CA LEU A 100 -4.58 -8.87 -26.17
C LEU A 100 -3.62 -9.49 -27.20
N CYS A 101 -2.52 -8.81 -27.52
CA CYS A 101 -1.53 -9.30 -28.47
C CYS A 101 -0.83 -10.57 -27.97
N PHE A 102 -0.52 -10.65 -26.66
CA PHE A 102 0.03 -11.86 -26.04
C PHE A 102 -0.93 -13.05 -26.12
N MET A 103 -2.22 -12.84 -25.85
CA MET A 103 -3.23 -13.91 -25.94
C MET A 103 -3.41 -14.42 -27.37
N VAL A 104 -3.38 -13.54 -28.36
CA VAL A 104 -3.47 -13.95 -29.78
C VAL A 104 -2.21 -14.70 -30.22
N GLY A 105 -1.02 -14.23 -29.82
CA GLY A 105 0.24 -14.92 -30.10
C GLY A 105 0.32 -16.32 -29.49
N ALA A 106 -0.20 -16.50 -28.27
CA ALA A 106 -0.24 -17.80 -27.59
C ALA A 106 -1.28 -18.79 -28.15
N VAL A 107 -2.19 -18.32 -29.01
CA VAL A 107 -3.19 -19.19 -29.69
C VAL A 107 -2.72 -19.55 -31.10
N ILE A 108 -1.89 -18.70 -31.72
CA ILE A 108 -1.36 -18.90 -33.08
C ILE A 108 -0.05 -19.71 -33.09
N PHE A 109 0.69 -19.75 -31.97
CA PHE A 109 1.94 -20.48 -31.80
C PHE A 109 1.80 -21.55 -30.71
#